data_AF-A0A0D2CNW2-F1
#
_entry.id   AF-A0A0D2CNW2-F1
#
_cell.length_a   1.000
_cell.length_b   1.000
_cell.length_c   1.000
_cell.angle_alpha   90.00
_cell.angle_beta   90.00
_cell.angle_gamma   90.00
#
_symmetry.space_group_name_H-M   'P 1'
#
loop_
_entity.id
_entity.type
_entity.pdbx_description
1 polymer ?
#
loop_
_entity_poly.entity_id
_entity_poly.type
_entity_poly.pdbx_seq_one_letter_code
_entity_poly.pdbx_strand_id
1 'polypeptide(L)'
;MTRRSSITVAIPDRETRRSELKCISLIEQASGATISITRDNRIPPNQGNLLTFLRRVSKGLQDIDVADVVGALEEVVQRCVTEPDFGGYGLIEQQSLQPSQEADVLFLCSALLEALKSAARARARPPLFSERPKGRRGMTIAEKIFAMHDVSRRGFVMSGDIIQVDVDWVLASELSWQCTIL
;
A
#
# COMPACT_ATOMS: atom_id res chain seq x y z
N MET A 1 15.84 -18.91 -5.07
CA MET A 1 16.57 -17.90 -4.25
C MET A 1 16.23 -16.53 -4.79
N THR A 2 15.17 -15.90 -4.27
CA THR A 2 14.80 -14.53 -4.66
C THR A 2 15.79 -13.58 -3.99
N ARG A 3 16.61 -12.85 -4.75
CA ARG A 3 17.49 -11.81 -4.19
C ARG A 3 16.58 -10.78 -3.51
N ARG A 4 16.66 -10.67 -2.17
CA ARG A 4 16.07 -9.53 -1.47
C ARG A 4 16.89 -8.30 -1.82
N SER A 5 16.28 -7.36 -2.52
CA SER A 5 16.89 -6.08 -2.83
C SER A 5 17.05 -5.29 -1.53
N SER A 6 18.21 -4.67 -1.33
CA SER A 6 18.50 -3.88 -0.13
C SER A 6 18.86 -2.46 -0.54
N ILE A 7 18.31 -1.47 0.16
CA ILE A 7 18.67 -0.06 -0.03
C ILE A 7 19.28 0.52 1.23
N THR A 8 20.06 1.57 1.04
CA THR A 8 20.63 2.35 2.13
C THR A 8 20.11 3.77 2.05
N VAL A 9 19.48 4.24 3.13
CA VAL A 9 18.89 5.58 3.21
C VAL A 9 19.69 6.41 4.21
N ALA A 10 20.20 7.54 3.72
CA ALA A 10 20.91 8.51 4.54
C ALA A 10 19.92 9.35 5.39
N ILE A 11 20.12 9.36 6.71
CA ILE A 11 19.38 10.20 7.66
C ILE A 11 20.33 11.20 8.32
N PRO A 12 19.80 12.32 8.88
CA PRO A 12 20.63 13.23 9.66
C PRO A 12 21.28 12.53 10.84
N ASP A 13 22.38 13.07 11.36
CA ASP A 13 23.07 12.53 12.54
C ASP A 13 22.25 12.76 13.82
N ARG A 14 21.17 11.99 13.94
CA ARG A 14 20.24 11.93 15.06
C ARG A 14 19.70 10.52 15.20
N GLU A 15 19.06 10.25 16.33
CA GLU A 15 18.33 9.00 16.51
C GLU A 15 17.13 8.92 15.54
N THR A 16 16.88 7.70 15.05
CA THR A 16 15.74 7.39 14.20
C THR A 16 14.45 7.55 15.01
N ARG A 17 13.51 8.36 14.52
CA ARG A 17 12.23 8.57 15.18
C ARG A 17 11.36 7.32 15.10
N ARG A 18 10.45 7.18 16.06
CA ARG A 18 9.47 6.07 16.09
C ARG A 18 8.59 6.03 14.84
N SER A 19 8.23 7.19 14.29
CA SER A 19 7.46 7.31 13.05
C SER A 19 8.25 6.81 11.84
N GLU A 20 9.53 7.17 11.73
CA GLU A 20 10.43 6.67 10.67
C GLU A 20 10.58 5.14 10.71
N LEU A 21 10.77 4.56 11.91
CA LEU A 21 10.85 3.11 12.09
C LEU A 21 9.57 2.39 11.67
N LYS A 22 8.39 2.97 11.96
CA LYS A 22 7.11 2.41 11.52
C LYS A 22 6.96 2.48 10.00
N CYS A 23 7.34 3.59 9.37
CA CYS A 23 7.33 3.69 7.91
C CYS A 23 8.24 2.64 7.28
N ILE A 24 9.43 2.43 7.84
CA ILE A 24 10.35 1.38 7.36
C ILE A 24 9.66 0.02 7.41
N SER A 25 9.08 -0.37 8.54
CA SER A 25 8.46 -1.69 8.64
C SER A 25 7.29 -1.88 7.66
N LEU A 26 6.49 -0.83 7.43
CA LEU A 26 5.40 -0.85 6.44
C LEU A 26 5.93 -0.99 5.01
N ILE A 27 6.98 -0.25 4.67
CA ILE A 27 7.55 -0.24 3.32
C ILE A 27 8.28 -1.56 3.05
N GLU A 28 9.02 -2.11 4.01
CA GLU A 28 9.67 -3.42 3.88
C GLU A 28 8.64 -4.54 3.68
N GLN A 29 7.50 -4.49 4.39
CA GLN A 29 6.41 -5.45 4.21
C GLN A 29 5.74 -5.34 2.84
N ALA A 30 5.60 -4.12 2.30
CA ALA A 30 4.95 -3.90 1.01
C ALA A 30 5.87 -4.18 -0.19
N SER A 31 7.15 -3.79 -0.10
CA SER A 31 8.13 -3.91 -1.18
C SER A 31 8.89 -5.23 -1.19
N GLY A 32 8.99 -5.91 -0.04
CA GLY A 32 9.88 -7.06 0.14
C GLY A 32 11.38 -6.71 0.13
N ALA A 33 11.73 -5.43 0.00
CA ALA A 33 13.09 -4.92 0.09
C ALA A 33 13.48 -4.66 1.55
N THR A 34 14.78 -4.72 1.85
CA THR A 34 15.32 -4.39 3.17
C THR A 34 15.89 -2.97 3.17
N ILE A 35 15.52 -2.16 4.15
CA ILE A 35 15.94 -0.76 4.24
C ILE A 35 16.94 -0.63 5.38
N SER A 36 18.19 -0.34 5.03
CA SER A 36 19.25 -0.01 5.99
C SER A 36 19.37 1.50 6.14
N ILE A 37 19.58 1.97 7.36
CA ILE A 37 19.76 3.38 7.67
C ILE A 37 21.25 3.67 7.83
N THR A 38 21.73 4.77 7.22
CA THR A 38 23.08 5.29 7.47
C THR A 38 22.98 6.73 7.94
N ARG A 39 23.75 7.08 8.97
CA ARG A 39 23.83 8.46 9.48
C ARG A 39 24.80 9.25 8.61
N ASP A 40 24.36 10.42 8.16
CA ASP A 40 25.18 11.34 7.39
C ASP A 40 25.34 12.66 8.15
N ASN A 41 26.56 12.89 8.64
CA ASN A 41 26.92 14.08 9.40
C ASN A 41 26.92 15.36 8.54
N ARG A 42 26.79 15.23 7.21
CA ARG A 42 26.62 16.37 6.29
C ARG A 42 25.19 16.92 6.32
N ILE A 43 24.23 16.14 6.81
CA ILE A 43 22.82 16.55 6.92
C ILE A 43 22.60 17.10 8.34
N PRO A 44 22.27 18.40 8.50
CA PRO A 44 21.97 18.98 9.80
C PRO A 44 20.82 18.23 10.49
N PRO A 45 20.87 18.06 11.82
CA PRO A 45 19.88 17.26 12.58
C PRO A 45 18.45 17.78 12.46
N ASN A 46 18.29 19.09 12.22
CA ASN A 46 16.99 19.74 12.02
C ASN A 46 16.57 19.81 10.55
N GLN A 47 17.34 19.24 9.62
CA GLN A 47 17.03 19.31 8.20
C GLN A 47 16.04 18.21 7.82
N GLY A 48 14.76 18.57 7.93
CA GLY A 48 13.64 17.84 7.37
C GLY A 48 12.84 17.02 8.39
N ASN A 49 11.57 16.79 8.04
CA ASN A 49 10.63 15.99 8.81
C ASN A 49 10.36 14.62 8.15
N LEU A 50 9.32 13.92 8.61
CA LEU A 50 8.93 12.61 8.09
C LEU A 50 8.69 12.59 6.57
N LEU A 51 8.24 13.68 5.96
CA LEU A 51 8.02 13.77 4.51
C LEU A 51 9.35 13.75 3.75
N THR A 52 10.36 14.48 4.24
CA THR A 52 11.70 14.43 3.65
C THR A 52 12.31 13.04 3.77
N PHE A 53 12.05 12.33 4.86
CA PHE A 53 12.45 10.93 5.03
C PHE A 53 11.77 10.04 3.98
N LEU A 54 10.45 10.14 3.81
CA LEU A 54 9.71 9.37 2.79
C LEU A 54 10.21 9.64 1.37
N ARG A 55 10.56 10.89 1.03
CA ARG A 55 11.19 11.21 -0.27
C ARG A 55 12.54 10.54 -0.45
N ARG A 56 13.39 10.53 0.58
CA ARG A 56 14.70 9.86 0.51
C ARG A 56 14.54 8.35 0.33
N VAL A 57 13.58 7.74 1.04
CA VAL A 57 13.25 6.32 0.87
C VAL A 57 12.73 6.05 -0.55
N SER A 58 11.77 6.85 -1.03
CA SER A 58 11.22 6.73 -2.38
C SER A 58 12.33 6.80 -3.43
N LYS A 59 13.21 7.80 -3.35
CA LYS A 59 14.37 7.93 -4.23
C LYS A 59 15.32 6.74 -4.17
N GLY A 60 15.57 6.18 -2.98
CA GLY A 60 16.38 4.98 -2.82
C GLY A 60 15.76 3.73 -3.45
N LEU A 61 14.43 3.67 -3.52
CA LEU A 61 13.68 2.56 -4.10
C LEU A 61 13.52 2.67 -5.63
N GLN A 62 13.79 3.82 -6.25
CA GLN A 62 13.65 4.01 -7.71
C GLN A 62 14.51 3.05 -8.54
N ASP A 63 15.68 2.65 -8.00
CA ASP A 63 16.60 1.73 -8.68
C ASP A 63 16.21 0.24 -8.50
N ILE A 64 15.08 -0.03 -7.84
CA ILE A 64 14.54 -1.38 -7.60
C ILE A 64 13.22 -1.54 -8.36
N ASP A 65 12.93 -2.77 -8.77
CA ASP A 65 11.69 -3.18 -9.43
C ASP A 65 10.46 -3.16 -8.48
N VAL A 66 10.19 -2.00 -7.86
CA VAL A 66 9.08 -1.76 -6.91
C VAL A 66 8.37 -0.43 -7.22
N ALA A 67 8.14 -0.17 -8.51
CA ALA A 67 7.55 1.07 -9.01
C ALA A 67 6.20 1.43 -8.36
N ASP A 68 5.35 0.44 -8.09
CA ASP A 68 4.06 0.65 -7.43
C ASP A 68 4.23 1.27 -6.03
N VAL A 69 5.21 0.76 -5.25
CA VAL A 69 5.50 1.26 -3.89
C VAL A 69 6.08 2.68 -3.95
N VAL A 70 6.98 2.93 -4.90
CA VAL A 70 7.54 4.28 -5.14
C VAL A 70 6.41 5.27 -5.44
N GLY A 71 5.51 4.92 -6.36
CA GLY A 71 4.35 5.75 -6.71
C GLY A 71 3.43 6.01 -5.52
N ALA A 72 3.16 5.01 -4.67
CA ALA A 72 2.38 5.21 -3.46
C ALA A 72 3.06 6.15 -2.46
N LEU A 73 4.38 6.05 -2.28
CA LEU A 73 5.12 6.96 -1.40
C LEU A 73 5.15 8.40 -1.93
N GLU A 74 5.29 8.57 -3.24
CA GLU A 74 5.18 9.87 -3.88
C GLU A 74 3.78 10.46 -3.72
N GLU A 75 2.72 9.67 -3.87
CA GLU A 75 1.34 10.08 -3.62
C GLU A 75 1.10 10.50 -2.16
N VAL A 76 1.64 9.75 -1.18
CA VAL A 76 1.58 10.14 0.24
C VAL A 76 2.20 11.53 0.42
N VAL A 77 3.42 11.73 -0.07
CA VAL A 77 4.13 13.00 0.08
C VAL A 77 3.38 14.12 -0.63
N GLN A 78 2.93 13.88 -1.86
CA GLN A 78 2.17 14.84 -2.65
C GLN A 78 0.92 15.28 -1.90
N ARG A 79 0.11 14.34 -1.41
CA ARG A 79 -1.12 14.63 -0.68
C ARG A 79 -0.87 15.33 0.65
N CYS A 80 0.26 15.06 1.31
CA CYS A 80 0.67 15.76 2.51
C CYS A 80 1.04 17.23 2.24
N VAL A 81 1.70 17.53 1.11
CA VAL A 81 2.15 18.89 0.77
C VAL A 81 1.06 19.72 0.08
N THR A 82 0.16 19.07 -0.67
CA THR A 82 -0.99 19.73 -1.31
C THR A 82 -1.81 20.54 -0.31
N GLU A 83 -2.25 21.73 -0.70
CA GLU A 83 -3.02 22.61 0.17
C GLU A 83 -4.37 22.01 0.56
N PRO A 84 -4.92 22.37 1.74
CA PRO A 84 -6.21 21.88 2.20
C PRO A 84 -7.37 22.18 1.24
N ASP A 85 -7.30 23.31 0.53
CA ASP A 85 -8.31 23.72 -0.45
C ASP A 85 -8.42 22.76 -1.63
N PHE A 86 -7.38 21.95 -1.87
CA PHE A 86 -7.35 20.89 -2.88
C PHE A 86 -7.39 19.47 -2.26
N GLY A 87 -7.82 19.36 -1.00
CA GLY A 87 -7.98 18.07 -0.31
C GLY A 87 -6.68 17.43 0.19
N GLY A 88 -5.61 18.23 0.34
CA GLY A 88 -4.36 17.82 0.97
C GLY A 88 -4.24 18.25 2.45
N TYR A 89 -3.06 18.07 3.03
CA TYR A 89 -2.79 18.40 4.44
C TYR A 89 -2.03 19.72 4.65
N GLY A 90 -1.49 20.34 3.58
CA GLY A 90 -0.74 21.60 3.66
C GLY A 90 0.53 21.54 4.51
N LEU A 91 1.17 20.38 4.63
CA LEU A 91 2.36 20.17 5.45
C LEU A 91 3.63 20.64 4.73
N ILE A 92 4.56 21.22 5.50
CA ILE A 92 5.82 21.76 4.98
C ILE A 92 6.97 20.85 5.41
N GLU A 93 7.77 20.37 4.47
CA GLU A 93 8.89 19.43 4.66
C GLU A 93 9.98 19.89 5.64
N GLN A 94 10.24 21.19 5.69
CA GLN A 94 11.28 21.82 6.50
C GLN A 94 10.77 22.21 7.90
N GLN A 95 9.46 22.12 8.14
CA GLN A 95 8.86 22.45 9.43
C GLN A 95 8.73 21.18 10.29
N SER A 96 8.93 21.32 11.60
CA SER A 96 8.64 20.24 12.53
C SER A 96 7.15 19.92 12.52
N LEU A 97 6.82 18.66 12.31
CA LEU A 97 5.44 18.18 12.36
C LEU A 97 4.98 18.04 13.80
N GLN A 98 3.71 18.34 14.04
CA GLN A 98 3.04 18.01 15.29
C GLN A 98 2.80 16.50 15.39
N PRO A 99 2.67 15.94 16.61
CA PRO A 99 2.42 14.51 16.78
C PRO A 99 1.18 13.99 16.05
N SER A 100 0.12 14.80 15.94
CA SER A 100 -1.09 14.47 15.17
C SER A 100 -0.79 14.40 13.67
N GLN A 101 -0.05 15.38 13.13
CA GLN A 101 0.35 15.40 11.73
C GLN A 101 1.26 14.21 11.39
N GLU A 102 2.20 13.84 12.26
CA GLU A 102 3.00 12.62 12.05
C GLU A 102 2.12 11.35 12.04
N ALA A 103 1.09 11.28 12.89
CA ALA A 103 0.15 10.17 12.91
C ALA A 103 -0.70 10.11 11.62
N ASP A 104 -1.13 11.26 11.10
CA ASP A 104 -1.87 11.35 9.84
C ASP A 104 -1.02 10.89 8.64
N VAL A 105 0.24 11.31 8.58
CA VAL A 105 1.20 10.86 7.55
C VAL A 105 1.39 9.34 7.63
N LEU A 106 1.57 8.81 8.84
CA LEU A 106 1.69 7.35 9.06
C LEU A 106 0.44 6.60 8.64
N PHE A 107 -0.73 7.11 8.99
CA PHE A 107 -2.01 6.54 8.61
C PHE A 107 -2.15 6.50 7.09
N LEU A 108 -1.92 7.63 6.41
CA LEU A 108 -2.01 7.75 4.97
C LEU A 108 -1.05 6.77 4.27
N CYS A 109 0.21 6.71 4.73
CA CYS A 109 1.20 5.76 4.24
C CYS A 109 0.73 4.31 4.38
N SER A 110 0.23 3.94 5.56
CA SER A 110 -0.29 2.59 5.80
C SER A 110 -1.49 2.24 4.91
N ALA A 111 -2.39 3.21 4.69
CA ALA A 111 -3.59 3.02 3.88
C ALA A 111 -3.25 2.81 2.40
N LEU A 112 -2.37 3.65 1.84
CA LEU A 112 -1.94 3.54 0.45
C LEU A 112 -1.15 2.24 0.18
N LEU A 113 -0.24 1.86 1.09
CA LEU A 113 0.49 0.60 0.96
C LEU A 113 -0.43 -0.62 1.10
N GLU A 114 -1.41 -0.59 1.99
CA GLU A 114 -2.39 -1.68 2.11
C GLU A 114 -3.33 -1.73 0.89
N ALA A 115 -3.67 -0.59 0.29
CA ALA A 115 -4.42 -0.54 -0.96
C ALA A 115 -3.67 -1.22 -2.10
N LEU A 116 -2.35 -0.99 -2.24
CA LEU A 116 -1.52 -1.72 -3.20
C LEU A 116 -1.55 -3.23 -2.97
N LYS A 117 -1.36 -3.65 -1.72
CA LYS A 117 -1.43 -5.08 -1.36
C LYS A 117 -2.80 -5.67 -1.66
N SER A 118 -3.87 -4.90 -1.42
CA SER A 118 -5.23 -5.33 -1.71
C SER A 118 -5.47 -5.47 -3.21
N ALA A 119 -5.04 -4.50 -4.01
CA ALA A 119 -5.12 -4.58 -5.47
C ALA A 119 -4.34 -5.79 -6.02
N ALA A 120 -3.16 -6.08 -5.48
CA ALA A 120 -2.39 -7.27 -5.83
C ALA A 120 -3.14 -8.57 -5.46
N ARG A 121 -3.77 -8.63 -4.27
CA ARG A 121 -4.59 -9.78 -3.84
C ARG A 121 -5.82 -9.99 -4.72
N ALA A 122 -6.50 -8.91 -5.11
CA ALA A 122 -7.67 -8.96 -5.97
C ALA A 122 -7.34 -9.52 -7.37
N ARG A 123 -6.15 -9.18 -7.91
CA ARG A 123 -5.66 -9.71 -9.19
C ARG A 123 -5.15 -11.16 -9.10
N ALA A 124 -4.80 -11.63 -7.90
CA ALA A 124 -4.23 -12.96 -7.69
C ALA A 124 -5.30 -14.04 -7.88
N ARG A 125 -5.38 -14.59 -9.10
CA ARG A 125 -6.28 -15.69 -9.44
C ARG A 125 -6.00 -16.92 -8.55
N PRO A 126 -7.03 -17.63 -8.07
CA PRO A 126 -6.84 -18.90 -7.38
C PRO A 126 -6.03 -19.87 -8.25
N PRO A 127 -5.16 -20.71 -7.66
CA PRO A 127 -4.39 -21.68 -8.41
C PRO A 127 -5.33 -22.61 -9.17
N LEU A 128 -5.04 -22.84 -10.46
CA LEU A 128 -5.78 -23.81 -11.25
C LEU A 128 -5.44 -25.21 -10.74
N PHE A 129 -6.46 -25.99 -10.42
CA PHE A 129 -6.27 -27.40 -10.11
C PHE A 129 -6.10 -28.17 -11.43
N SER A 130 -4.95 -28.84 -11.60
CA SER A 130 -4.69 -29.73 -12.74
C SER A 130 -5.59 -30.96 -12.75
N GLU A 131 -6.03 -31.37 -11.56
CA GLU A 131 -6.91 -32.52 -11.35
C GLU A 131 -7.99 -32.20 -10.34
N ARG A 132 -9.13 -32.89 -10.48
CA ARG A 132 -10.22 -32.77 -9.52
C ARG A 132 -9.83 -33.44 -8.19
N PRO A 133 -9.84 -32.73 -7.05
CA PRO A 133 -9.56 -33.35 -5.76
C PRO A 133 -10.53 -34.49 -5.43
N LYS A 134 -10.00 -35.58 -4.88
CA LYS A 134 -10.78 -36.76 -4.49
C LYS A 134 -11.89 -36.36 -3.51
N GLY A 135 -13.11 -36.84 -3.74
CA GLY A 135 -14.27 -36.53 -2.89
C GLY A 135 -14.94 -35.18 -3.16
N ARG A 136 -14.38 -34.31 -4.02
CA ARG A 136 -15.06 -33.06 -4.42
C ARG A 136 -16.24 -33.38 -5.32
N ARG A 137 -17.44 -32.89 -5.01
CA ARG A 137 -18.65 -32.98 -5.85
C ARG A 137 -18.50 -32.15 -7.15
N GLY A 138 -19.31 -32.46 -8.16
CA GLY A 138 -19.47 -31.56 -9.29
C GLY A 138 -20.09 -30.25 -8.79
N MET A 139 -19.63 -29.14 -9.34
CA MET A 139 -20.17 -27.82 -9.05
C MET A 139 -20.89 -27.27 -10.28
N THR A 140 -22.03 -26.62 -10.04
CA THR A 140 -22.70 -25.79 -11.04
C THR A 140 -21.83 -24.58 -11.41
N ILE A 141 -22.20 -23.83 -12.45
CA ILE A 141 -21.45 -22.62 -12.84
C ILE A 141 -21.47 -21.57 -11.73
N ALA A 142 -22.62 -21.40 -11.05
CA ALA A 142 -22.76 -20.47 -9.93
C ALA A 142 -21.87 -20.87 -8.76
N GLU A 143 -21.85 -22.14 -8.38
CA GLU A 143 -20.95 -22.64 -7.32
C GLU A 143 -19.48 -22.47 -7.69
N LYS A 144 -19.10 -22.64 -8.96
CA LYS A 144 -17.72 -22.35 -9.40
C LYS A 144 -17.36 -20.87 -9.27
N ILE A 145 -18.29 -19.96 -9.63
CA ILE A 145 -18.10 -18.51 -9.46
C ILE A 145 -17.92 -18.21 -7.96
N PHE A 146 -18.84 -18.66 -7.11
CA PHE A 146 -18.74 -18.43 -5.66
C PHE A 146 -17.47 -19.02 -5.05
N ALA A 147 -17.07 -20.24 -5.44
CA ALA A 147 -15.82 -20.84 -4.98
C ALA A 147 -14.56 -20.07 -5.46
N MET A 148 -14.65 -19.33 -6.57
CA MET A 148 -13.57 -18.49 -7.08
C MET A 148 -13.48 -17.15 -6.33
N HIS A 149 -14.62 -16.61 -5.87
CA HIS A 149 -14.71 -15.37 -5.10
C HIS A 149 -14.64 -15.56 -3.58
N ASP A 150 -14.63 -16.80 -3.10
CA ASP A 150 -14.51 -17.14 -1.68
C ASP A 150 -13.16 -16.69 -1.10
N VAL A 151 -13.22 -15.79 -0.11
CA VAL A 151 -12.05 -15.23 0.59
C VAL A 151 -11.25 -16.32 1.28
N SER A 152 -11.91 -17.37 1.80
CA SER A 152 -11.25 -18.49 2.46
C SER A 152 -10.51 -19.41 1.47
N ARG A 153 -10.74 -19.22 0.16
CA ARG A 153 -10.14 -19.98 -0.95
C ARG A 153 -10.27 -21.49 -0.77
N ARG A 154 -11.39 -21.97 -0.20
CA ARG A 154 -11.66 -23.40 0.00
C ARG A 154 -11.73 -24.17 -1.32
N GLY A 155 -12.03 -23.47 -2.41
CA GLY A 155 -12.00 -23.98 -3.78
C GLY A 155 -13.20 -24.87 -4.14
N PHE A 156 -14.20 -24.95 -3.26
CA PHE A 156 -15.51 -25.49 -3.55
C PHE A 156 -16.56 -24.94 -2.58
N VAL A 157 -17.82 -24.95 -3.02
CA VAL A 157 -18.99 -24.56 -2.24
C VAL A 157 -20.16 -25.49 -2.54
N MET A 158 -21.10 -25.59 -1.62
CA MET A 158 -22.36 -26.29 -1.78
C MET A 158 -23.52 -25.41 -1.32
N SER A 159 -24.71 -25.68 -1.83
CA SER A 159 -25.93 -25.03 -1.36
C SER A 159 -26.09 -25.21 0.16
N GLY A 160 -26.37 -24.12 0.86
CA GLY A 160 -26.44 -24.08 2.33
C GLY A 160 -25.15 -23.63 3.01
N ASP A 161 -24.03 -23.53 2.29
CA ASP A 161 -22.81 -22.94 2.84
C ASP A 161 -22.95 -21.43 3.04
N ILE A 162 -22.40 -20.95 4.15
CA ILE A 162 -22.15 -19.53 4.37
C ILE A 162 -20.69 -19.27 4.00
N ILE A 163 -20.47 -18.41 3.01
CA ILE A 163 -19.15 -18.04 2.53
C ILE A 163 -18.95 -16.53 2.61
N GLN A 164 -17.71 -16.10 2.75
CA GLN A 164 -17.32 -14.71 2.60
C GLN A 164 -16.79 -14.51 1.18
N VAL A 165 -17.39 -13.59 0.45
CA VAL A 165 -16.97 -13.27 -0.93
C VAL A 165 -16.38 -11.87 -1.00
N ASP A 166 -15.33 -11.75 -1.80
CA ASP A 166 -14.75 -10.46 -2.14
C ASP A 166 -15.57 -9.82 -3.27
N VAL A 167 -16.01 -8.57 -3.08
CA VAL A 167 -16.89 -7.85 -4.00
C VAL A 167 -16.31 -6.47 -4.28
N ASP A 168 -15.92 -6.24 -5.52
CA ASP A 168 -15.59 -4.91 -6.01
C ASP A 168 -16.88 -4.10 -6.17
N TRP A 169 -17.07 -3.11 -5.31
CA TRP A 169 -18.14 -2.13 -5.43
C TRP A 169 -17.63 -0.88 -6.14
N VAL A 170 -18.42 -0.33 -7.04
CA VAL A 170 -18.18 0.98 -7.66
C VAL A 170 -19.22 1.94 -7.09
N LEU A 171 -18.80 2.90 -6.28
CA LEU A 171 -19.67 4.01 -5.87
C LEU A 171 -19.56 5.10 -6.93
N ALA A 172 -20.64 5.26 -7.70
CA ALA A 172 -20.84 6.37 -8.60
C ALA A 172 -21.56 7.51 -7.84
N SER A 173 -20.97 8.71 -7.85
CA SER A 173 -21.63 9.93 -7.37
C SER A 173 -22.75 10.34 -8.35
N GLU A 174 -23.79 11.03 -7.89
CA GLU A 174 -24.86 11.55 -8.77
C GLU A 174 -24.31 12.42 -9.92
N LEU A 175 -23.12 13.02 -9.76
CA LEU A 175 -22.43 13.76 -10.81
C LEU A 175 -21.98 12.92 -12.01
N SER A 176 -21.75 11.61 -11.85
CA SER A 176 -21.39 10.74 -12.99
C SER A 176 -22.59 10.33 -13.84
N TRP A 177 -23.82 10.61 -13.39
CA TRP A 177 -25.05 10.27 -14.12
C TRP A 177 -25.67 11.48 -14.85
N GLN A 178 -25.20 12.69 -14.60
CA GLN A 178 -25.68 13.92 -15.26
C GLN A 178 -24.86 14.31 -16.50
N CYS A 179 -24.48 13.34 -17.33
CA CYS A 179 -24.03 13.66 -18.68
C CYS A 179 -25.26 14.05 -19.52
N THR A 180 -25.73 15.29 -19.37
CA THR A 180 -26.73 15.88 -20.27
C THR A 180 -26.08 16.02 -21.63
N ILE A 181 -26.51 15.15 -22.56
CA ILE A 181 -26.26 15.31 -23.99
C ILE A 181 -26.94 16.62 -24.40
N LEU A 182 -26.13 17.62 -24.74
CA LEU A 182 -26.56 18.79 -25.53
C LEU A 182 -26.43 18.46 -27.02
#